data_AF-A0A535RCC4-F1
#
_entry.id   AF-A0A535RCC4-F1
#
_cell.length_a   1.000
_cell.length_b   1.000
_cell.length_c   1.000
_cell.angle_alpha   90.00
_cell.angle_beta   90.00
_cell.angle_gamma   90.00
#
_symmetry.space_group_name_H-M   'P 1'
#
loop_
_entity.id
_entity.type
_entity.pdbx_description
1 polymer ?
#
loop_
_entity_poly.entity_id
_entity_poly.type
_entity_poly.pdbx_seq_one_letter_code
_entity_poly.pdbx_strand_id
1 'polypeptide(L)'
;MWSSLRATIAKHPGGALLAFFYVMSWILFLPALLGTLGFGLIPVEIPAQPSILLLSLIALAGGAFLITRIADGKDGVRDLRRRYFTWRTGPQWYVLALFGAPLLLLIGGAVVQGPASLSAFAARLPQFLPAYLFNLVLIALLISIWEETGWMAFLTARWQKRFGPVFASLMVAPLFGLGHFPLLFISGGITDSGRLAASEVPEYVFYLLILFSVPVRLIVTWLFNSTGGSLPVVALLHASFDTTASAAILTGFYPDVDGRLLYFGLAIVAIGVLVITRGRLGYRETALASAPVGIPVPAPVPLR
;
A
#
# COMPACT_ATOMS: atom_id res chain seq x y z
N MET A 1 -14.82 -29.19 -12.55
CA MET A 1 -15.04 -27.87 -11.93
C MET A 1 -13.83 -27.37 -11.14
N TRP A 2 -13.21 -28.18 -10.28
CA TRP A 2 -11.99 -27.78 -9.54
C TRP A 2 -10.75 -27.57 -10.43
N SER A 3 -10.61 -28.36 -11.49
CA SER A 3 -9.55 -28.19 -12.50
C SER A 3 -9.71 -26.89 -13.30
N SER A 4 -10.95 -26.51 -13.64
CA SER A 4 -11.23 -25.27 -14.37
C SER A 4 -11.03 -24.01 -13.52
N LEU A 5 -11.43 -24.03 -12.23
CA LEU A 5 -11.19 -22.89 -11.33
C LEU A 5 -9.69 -22.65 -11.10
N ARG A 6 -8.92 -23.72 -10.82
CA ARG A 6 -7.47 -23.61 -10.67
C ARG A 6 -6.79 -23.08 -11.94
N ALA A 7 -7.24 -23.54 -13.11
CA ALA A 7 -6.74 -23.05 -14.39
C ALA A 7 -7.04 -21.55 -14.59
N THR A 8 -8.26 -21.09 -14.24
CA THR A 8 -8.62 -19.67 -14.30
C THR A 8 -7.77 -18.83 -13.36
N ILE A 9 -7.56 -19.28 -12.11
CA ILE A 9 -6.71 -18.59 -11.13
C ILE A 9 -5.26 -18.49 -11.64
N ALA A 10 -4.72 -19.58 -12.19
CA ALA A 10 -3.36 -19.60 -12.73
C ALA A 10 -3.21 -18.67 -13.94
N LYS A 11 -4.25 -18.56 -14.79
CA LYS A 11 -4.26 -17.67 -15.95
C LYS A 11 -4.44 -16.19 -15.58
N HIS A 12 -5.19 -15.90 -14.51
CA HIS A 12 -5.56 -14.54 -14.09
C HIS A 12 -5.30 -14.29 -12.60
N PRO A 13 -4.06 -14.43 -12.09
CA PRO A 13 -3.77 -14.38 -10.65
C PRO A 13 -4.10 -13.02 -10.02
N GLY A 14 -3.88 -11.91 -10.74
CA GLY A 14 -4.24 -10.58 -10.25
C GLY A 14 -5.74 -10.40 -10.09
N GLY A 15 -6.53 -10.82 -11.09
CA GLY A 15 -7.99 -10.77 -11.02
C GLY A 15 -8.56 -11.69 -9.94
N ALA A 16 -7.97 -12.88 -9.76
CA ALA A 16 -8.34 -13.79 -8.69
C ALA A 16 -8.10 -13.19 -7.30
N LEU A 17 -6.98 -12.49 -7.08
CA LEU A 17 -6.71 -11.83 -5.80
C LEU A 17 -7.70 -10.72 -5.54
N LEU A 18 -7.97 -9.87 -6.54
CA LEU A 18 -8.92 -8.76 -6.41
C LEU A 18 -10.34 -9.26 -6.11
N ALA A 19 -10.81 -10.28 -6.84
CA ALA A 19 -12.11 -10.88 -6.59
C ALA A 19 -12.20 -11.45 -5.17
N PHE A 20 -11.18 -12.20 -4.73
CA PHE A 20 -11.12 -12.74 -3.37
C PHE A 20 -11.10 -11.61 -2.33
N PHE A 21 -10.28 -10.59 -2.54
CA PHE A 21 -10.15 -9.44 -1.65
C PHE A 21 -11.47 -8.69 -1.46
N TYR A 22 -12.15 -8.29 -2.55
CA TYR A 22 -13.38 -7.52 -2.42
C TYR A 22 -14.53 -8.33 -1.82
N VAL A 23 -14.63 -9.63 -2.14
CA VAL A 23 -15.65 -10.49 -1.52
C VAL A 23 -15.38 -10.66 -0.03
N MET A 24 -14.13 -10.93 0.36
CA MET A 24 -13.76 -11.05 1.78
C MET A 24 -13.89 -9.72 2.52
N SER A 25 -13.64 -8.59 1.86
CA SER A 25 -13.82 -7.25 2.45
C SER A 25 -15.25 -7.07 2.96
N TRP A 26 -16.26 -7.27 2.11
CA TRP A 26 -17.65 -7.15 2.54
C TRP A 26 -18.05 -8.15 3.64
N ILE A 27 -17.57 -9.40 3.54
CA ILE A 27 -17.88 -10.43 4.55
C ILE A 27 -17.27 -10.08 5.91
N LEU A 28 -15.99 -9.68 5.94
CA LEU A 28 -15.27 -9.41 7.18
C LEU A 28 -15.69 -8.09 7.82
N PHE A 29 -16.18 -7.12 7.04
CA PHE A 29 -16.75 -5.88 7.55
C PHE A 29 -18.21 -5.99 7.99
N LEU A 30 -18.91 -7.08 7.66
CA LEU A 30 -20.32 -7.26 7.99
C LEU A 30 -20.62 -7.04 9.49
N PRO A 31 -19.86 -7.56 10.46
CA PRO A 31 -20.12 -7.29 11.87
C PRO A 31 -20.07 -5.80 12.22
N ALA A 32 -19.04 -5.07 11.78
CA ALA A 32 -18.89 -3.64 12.03
C ALA A 32 -19.99 -2.82 11.32
N LEU A 33 -20.36 -3.21 10.10
CA LEU A 33 -21.45 -2.61 9.33
C LEU A 33 -22.81 -2.82 10.00
N LEU A 34 -23.07 -3.97 10.64
CA LEU A 34 -24.34 -4.22 11.31
C LEU A 34 -24.43 -3.56 12.69
N GLY A 35 -23.28 -3.32 13.35
CA GLY A 35 -23.20 -2.68 14.67
C GLY A 35 -23.60 -1.20 14.69
N THR A 36 -23.61 -0.60 15.89
CA THR A 36 -24.05 0.78 16.12
C THR A 36 -23.19 1.84 15.44
N LEU A 37 -21.91 1.55 15.18
CA LEU A 37 -21.01 2.41 14.38
C LEU A 37 -21.34 2.37 12.89
N GLY A 38 -21.92 1.27 12.40
CA GLY A 38 -22.31 1.03 11.00
C GLY A 38 -23.74 1.48 10.68
N PHE A 39 -24.64 0.54 10.42
CA PHE A 39 -26.06 0.78 10.14
C PHE A 39 -26.96 0.68 11.37
N GLY A 40 -26.43 0.23 12.52
CA GLY A 40 -27.19 0.14 13.78
C GLY A 40 -28.28 -0.93 13.80
N LEU A 41 -28.15 -1.98 12.98
CA LEU A 41 -29.09 -3.10 12.93
C LEU A 41 -28.95 -4.03 14.15
N ILE A 42 -27.78 -4.03 14.80
CA ILE A 42 -27.49 -4.75 16.04
C ILE A 42 -27.07 -3.72 17.09
N PRO A 43 -27.62 -3.77 18.32
CA PRO A 43 -27.35 -2.79 19.38
C PRO A 43 -26.01 -3.07 20.10
N VAL A 44 -24.94 -3.29 19.34
CA VAL A 44 -23.58 -3.54 19.83
C VAL A 44 -22.61 -2.64 19.07
N GLU A 45 -21.70 -2.02 19.81
CA GLU A 45 -20.59 -1.26 19.22
C GLU A 45 -19.51 -2.21 18.73
N ILE A 46 -19.27 -2.23 17.41
CA ILE A 46 -18.29 -3.11 16.78
C ILE A 46 -17.30 -2.25 15.98
N PRO A 47 -16.05 -2.10 16.45
CA PRO A 47 -15.03 -1.33 15.76
C PRO A 47 -14.62 -1.96 14.41
N ALA A 48 -14.11 -1.14 13.48
CA ALA A 48 -13.61 -1.59 12.18
C ALA A 48 -12.25 -2.30 12.25
N GLN A 49 -11.46 -2.03 13.30
CA GLN A 49 -10.06 -2.44 13.42
C GLN A 49 -9.86 -3.97 13.34
N PRO A 50 -10.68 -4.82 14.00
CA PRO A 50 -10.60 -6.27 13.80
C PRO A 50 -10.85 -6.70 12.35
N SER A 51 -11.80 -6.07 11.65
CA SER A 51 -12.08 -6.34 10.24
C SER A 51 -10.92 -5.95 9.34
N ILE A 52 -10.26 -4.80 9.58
CA ILE A 52 -9.06 -4.37 8.85
C ILE A 52 -7.91 -5.39 9.03
N LEU A 53 -7.67 -5.82 10.27
CA LEU A 53 -6.64 -6.82 10.58
C LEU A 53 -6.91 -8.16 9.88
N LEU A 54 -8.15 -8.67 9.97
CA LEU A 54 -8.53 -9.92 9.33
C LEU A 54 -8.47 -9.82 7.80
N LEU A 55 -8.88 -8.70 7.21
CA LEU A 55 -8.82 -8.48 5.78
C LEU A 55 -7.38 -8.49 5.27
N SER A 56 -6.49 -7.81 5.99
CA SER A 56 -5.07 -7.74 5.69
C SER A 56 -4.40 -9.13 5.76
N LEU A 57 -4.66 -9.88 6.82
CA LEU A 57 -4.08 -11.22 7.03
C LEU A 57 -4.65 -12.27 6.08
N ILE A 58 -5.98 -12.36 5.97
CA ILE A 58 -6.65 -13.44 5.25
C ILE A 58 -6.71 -13.14 3.77
N ALA A 59 -7.24 -11.98 3.39
CA ALA A 59 -7.56 -11.70 2.00
C ALA A 59 -6.34 -11.23 1.21
N LEU A 60 -5.53 -10.34 1.78
CA LEU A 60 -4.34 -9.82 1.11
C LEU A 60 -3.15 -10.79 1.26
N ALA A 61 -2.64 -11.02 2.48
CA ALA A 61 -1.50 -11.90 2.66
C ALA A 61 -1.83 -13.37 2.36
N GLY A 62 -2.86 -13.93 3.00
CA GLY A 62 -3.31 -15.30 2.78
C GLY A 62 -3.72 -15.57 1.34
N GLY A 63 -4.51 -14.67 0.74
CA GLY A 63 -4.89 -14.71 -0.67
C GLY A 63 -3.68 -14.65 -1.60
N ALA A 64 -2.72 -13.76 -1.34
CA ALA A 64 -1.49 -13.68 -2.13
C ALA A 64 -0.69 -14.99 -2.07
N PHE A 65 -0.52 -15.60 -0.91
CA PHE A 65 0.18 -16.89 -0.78
C PHE A 65 -0.58 -18.03 -1.46
N LEU A 66 -1.90 -18.12 -1.25
CA LEU A 66 -2.75 -19.15 -1.84
C LEU A 66 -2.72 -19.08 -3.38
N ILE A 67 -2.94 -17.89 -3.93
CA ILE A 67 -2.98 -17.70 -5.38
C ILE A 67 -1.59 -17.87 -5.99
N THR A 68 -0.53 -17.40 -5.31
CA THR A 68 0.86 -17.66 -5.74
C THR A 68 1.14 -19.17 -5.77
N ARG A 69 0.67 -19.92 -4.78
CA ARG A 69 0.85 -21.39 -4.73
C ARG A 69 0.17 -22.10 -5.90
N ILE A 70 -0.98 -21.60 -6.34
CA ILE A 70 -1.76 -22.15 -7.46
C ILE A 70 -1.15 -21.75 -8.80
N ALA A 71 -0.80 -20.47 -8.98
CA ALA A 71 -0.32 -19.94 -10.25
C ALA A 71 1.17 -20.21 -10.52
N ASP A 72 2.02 -20.05 -9.49
CA ASP A 72 3.48 -20.01 -9.63
C ASP A 72 4.17 -21.16 -8.84
N GLY A 73 3.39 -22.05 -8.24
CA GLY A 73 3.91 -23.22 -7.53
C GLY A 73 4.67 -22.90 -6.24
N LYS A 74 5.54 -23.84 -5.82
CA LYS A 74 6.32 -23.70 -4.58
C LYS A 74 7.41 -22.63 -4.69
N ASP A 75 7.99 -22.46 -5.88
CA ASP A 75 9.03 -21.46 -6.12
C ASP A 75 8.51 -20.04 -6.01
N GLY A 76 7.33 -19.75 -6.57
CA GLY A 76 6.68 -18.45 -6.39
C GLY A 76 6.41 -18.12 -4.92
N VAL A 77 5.98 -19.11 -4.13
CA VAL A 77 5.77 -18.95 -2.68
C VAL A 77 7.08 -18.68 -1.95
N ARG A 78 8.15 -19.39 -2.31
CA ARG A 78 9.49 -19.15 -1.76
C ARG A 78 9.97 -17.73 -2.07
N ASP A 79 9.74 -17.26 -3.30
CA ASP A 79 10.08 -15.91 -3.73
C ASP A 79 9.27 -14.83 -3.00
N LEU A 80 7.95 -15.03 -2.80
CA LEU A 80 7.12 -14.12 -2.01
C LEU A 80 7.59 -14.08 -0.55
N ARG A 81 7.83 -15.25 0.05
CA ARG A 81 8.36 -15.36 1.43
C ARG A 81 9.71 -14.67 1.59
N ARG A 82 10.62 -14.77 0.60
CA ARG A 82 11.94 -14.14 0.65
C ARG A 82 11.86 -12.61 0.84
N ARG A 83 10.79 -11.97 0.34
CA ARG A 83 10.62 -10.51 0.44
C ARG A 83 10.47 -10.03 1.88
N TYR A 84 9.88 -10.84 2.78
CA TYR A 84 9.80 -10.55 4.22
C TYR A 84 11.17 -10.50 4.90
N PHE A 85 12.17 -11.16 4.33
CA PHE A 85 13.51 -11.27 4.91
C PHE A 85 14.54 -10.45 4.13
N THR A 86 14.10 -9.57 3.23
CA THR A 86 14.98 -8.69 2.44
C THR A 86 15.26 -7.41 3.24
N TRP A 87 16.21 -7.47 4.18
CA TRP A 87 16.58 -6.35 5.06
C TRP A 87 17.85 -5.61 4.62
N ARG A 88 18.68 -6.23 3.78
CA ARG A 88 19.94 -5.63 3.33
C ARG A 88 19.66 -4.59 2.24
N THR A 89 19.30 -3.39 2.68
CA THR A 89 19.02 -2.22 1.83
C THR A 89 19.84 -1.03 2.31
N GLY A 90 20.02 0.00 1.47
CA GLY A 90 20.74 1.21 1.87
C GLY A 90 20.04 1.95 3.03
N PRO A 91 20.79 2.52 3.99
CA PRO A 91 20.22 3.17 5.18
C PRO A 91 19.28 4.34 4.83
N GLN A 92 19.50 5.01 3.70
CA GLN A 92 18.63 6.09 3.23
C GLN A 92 17.17 5.66 3.05
N TRP A 93 16.91 4.39 2.73
CA TRP A 93 15.56 3.87 2.55
C TRP A 93 14.84 3.68 3.89
N TYR A 94 15.58 3.30 4.94
CA TYR A 94 15.04 3.24 6.29
C TYR A 94 14.74 4.64 6.83
N VAL A 95 15.65 5.60 6.62
CA VAL A 95 15.42 7.00 7.03
C VAL A 95 14.20 7.56 6.31
N LEU A 96 14.08 7.35 5.01
CA LEU A 96 12.91 7.76 4.23
C LEU A 96 11.64 7.07 4.73
N ALA A 97 11.67 5.76 4.96
CA ALA A 97 10.52 5.00 5.42
C ALA A 97 10.06 5.39 6.83
N LEU A 98 10.99 5.75 7.72
CA LEU A 98 10.68 6.11 9.11
C LEU A 98 10.29 7.57 9.26
N PHE A 99 10.92 8.50 8.52
CA PHE A 99 10.79 9.93 8.79
C PHE A 99 10.33 10.76 7.58
N GLY A 100 10.19 10.16 6.39
CA GLY A 100 9.77 10.88 5.19
C GLY A 100 8.41 11.56 5.34
N ALA A 101 7.40 10.84 5.85
CA ALA A 101 6.05 11.36 6.02
C ALA A 101 5.95 12.49 7.07
N PRO A 102 6.44 12.33 8.32
CA PRO A 102 6.34 13.40 9.31
C PRO A 102 7.13 14.64 8.92
N LEU A 103 8.32 14.48 8.31
CA LEU A 103 9.09 15.63 7.83
C LEU A 103 8.37 16.36 6.69
N LEU A 104 7.74 15.62 5.77
CA LEU A 104 6.97 16.19 4.68
C LEU A 104 5.77 16.99 5.19
N LEU A 105 5.04 16.48 6.18
CA LEU A 105 3.94 17.21 6.81
C LEU A 105 4.44 18.45 7.56
N LEU A 106 5.55 18.34 8.29
CA LEU A 106 6.16 19.47 8.99
C LEU A 106 6.57 20.59 8.02
N ILE A 107 7.17 20.24 6.88
CA ILE A 107 7.51 21.19 5.82
C ILE A 107 6.24 21.82 5.23
N GLY A 108 5.22 21.02 4.93
CA GLY A 108 3.93 21.52 4.43
C GLY A 108 3.27 22.52 5.38
N GLY A 109 3.23 22.18 6.68
CA GLY A 109 2.73 23.07 7.72
C GLY A 109 3.52 24.39 7.79
N ALA A 110 4.85 24.33 7.74
CA ALA A 110 5.70 25.51 7.74
C ALA A 110 5.50 26.40 6.51
N VAL A 111 5.27 25.82 5.33
CA VAL A 111 5.00 26.58 4.09
C VAL A 111 3.65 27.28 4.15
N VAL A 112 2.62 26.63 4.68
CA VAL A 112 1.24 27.17 4.69
C VAL A 112 0.99 28.11 5.87
N GLN A 113 1.53 27.80 7.05
CA GLN A 113 1.23 28.48 8.31
C GLN A 113 2.41 29.30 8.84
N GLY A 114 3.55 29.23 8.16
CA GLY A 114 4.77 29.91 8.56
C GLY A 114 5.59 29.16 9.62
N PRO A 115 6.75 29.73 10.01
CA PRO A 115 7.73 29.07 10.85
C PRO A 115 7.26 28.79 12.29
N ALA A 116 6.17 29.42 12.73
CA ALA A 116 5.58 29.18 14.06
C ALA A 116 5.16 27.71 14.26
N SER A 117 4.71 27.04 13.18
CA SER A 117 4.39 25.60 13.20
C SER A 117 5.60 24.73 13.57
N LEU A 118 6.81 25.12 13.15
CA LEU A 118 8.05 24.43 13.50
C LEU A 118 8.34 24.56 14.99
N SER A 119 8.18 25.75 15.55
CA SER A 119 8.37 26.00 16.98
C SER A 119 7.35 25.21 17.82
N ALA A 120 6.10 25.15 17.38
CA ALA A 120 5.05 24.39 18.04
C ALA A 120 5.33 22.88 18.05
N PHE A 121 5.77 22.32 16.91
CA PHE A 121 6.20 20.93 16.81
C PHE A 121 7.44 20.66 17.69
N ALA A 122 8.46 21.54 17.63
CA ALA A 122 9.70 21.39 18.40
C ALA A 122 9.45 21.33 19.91
N ALA A 123 8.48 22.08 20.42
CA ALA A 123 8.07 22.05 21.82
C ALA A 123 7.50 20.68 22.26
N ARG A 124 7.01 19.86 21.32
CA ARG A 124 6.41 18.53 21.57
C ARG A 124 7.26 17.37 21.06
N LEU A 125 8.43 17.65 20.48
CA LEU A 125 9.32 16.66 19.88
C LEU A 125 9.73 15.52 20.84
N PRO A 126 10.04 15.77 22.14
CA PRO A 126 10.40 14.70 23.06
C PRO A 126 9.30 13.64 23.25
N GLN A 127 8.03 14.04 23.19
CA GLN A 127 6.88 13.15 23.31
C GLN A 127 6.46 12.57 21.96
N PHE A 128 6.72 13.29 20.86
CA PHE A 128 6.42 12.84 19.50
C PHE A 128 7.13 11.53 19.18
N LEU A 129 8.45 11.49 19.39
CA LEU A 129 9.26 10.40 18.86
C LEU A 129 8.88 9.01 19.44
N PRO A 130 8.70 8.84 20.77
CA PRO A 130 8.26 7.57 21.32
C PRO A 130 6.85 7.17 20.84
N ALA A 131 5.89 8.11 20.84
CA ALA A 131 4.52 7.85 20.43
C ALA A 131 4.43 7.47 18.94
N TYR A 132 5.12 8.22 18.09
CA TYR A 132 5.21 7.98 16.65
C TYR A 132 5.86 6.63 16.33
N LEU A 133 7.03 6.34 16.89
CA LEU A 133 7.74 5.09 16.60
C LEU A 133 6.97 3.86 17.10
N PHE A 134 6.31 3.97 18.27
CA PHE A 134 5.47 2.91 18.78
C PHE A 134 4.30 2.60 17.83
N ASN A 135 3.54 3.62 17.44
CA ASN A 135 2.42 3.45 16.51
C ASN A 135 2.88 2.96 15.13
N LEU A 136 3.99 3.51 14.61
CA LEU A 136 4.55 3.08 13.34
C LEU A 136 4.89 1.59 13.35
N VAL A 137 5.58 1.11 14.39
CA VAL A 137 5.95 -0.31 14.48
C VAL A 137 4.72 -1.20 14.61
N LEU A 138 3.73 -0.80 15.42
CA LEU A 138 2.49 -1.54 15.54
C LEU A 138 1.74 -1.64 14.21
N ILE A 139 1.54 -0.53 13.51
CA ILE A 139 0.85 -0.51 12.21
C ILE A 139 1.64 -1.31 11.17
N ALA A 140 2.98 -1.15 11.13
CA ALA A 140 3.82 -1.88 10.20
C ALA A 140 3.70 -3.39 10.36
N LEU A 141 3.68 -3.89 11.61
CA LEU A 141 3.62 -5.32 11.92
C LEU A 141 2.22 -5.91 11.82
N LEU A 142 1.19 -5.16 12.25
CA LEU A 142 -0.16 -5.67 12.34
C LEU A 142 -0.96 -5.48 11.04
N ILE A 143 -0.65 -4.45 10.26
CA ILE A 143 -1.44 -4.08 9.08
C ILE A 143 -0.55 -4.00 7.83
N SER A 144 0.35 -3.03 7.75
CA SER A 144 0.97 -2.63 6.48
C SER A 144 1.78 -3.74 5.82
N ILE A 145 2.48 -4.59 6.57
CA ILE A 145 3.24 -5.71 5.98
C ILE A 145 2.32 -6.70 5.27
N TRP A 146 1.13 -6.96 5.81
CA TRP A 146 0.17 -7.91 5.26
C TRP A 146 -0.57 -7.31 4.07
N GLU A 147 -0.95 -6.04 4.16
CA GLU A 147 -1.53 -5.32 3.04
C GLU A 147 -0.59 -5.29 1.83
N GLU A 148 0.67 -4.91 2.08
CA GLU A 148 1.67 -4.77 1.03
C GLU A 148 2.15 -6.10 0.46
N THR A 149 1.86 -7.21 1.16
CA THR A 149 2.01 -8.56 0.59
C THR A 149 1.11 -8.72 -0.63
N GLY A 150 -0.15 -8.27 -0.52
CA GLY A 150 -1.14 -8.33 -1.59
C GLY A 150 -0.94 -7.22 -2.64
N TRP A 151 -0.90 -5.97 -2.20
CA TRP A 151 -0.88 -4.82 -3.12
C TRP A 151 0.44 -4.67 -3.85
N MET A 152 1.56 -4.66 -3.13
CA MET A 152 2.88 -4.42 -3.73
C MET A 152 3.56 -5.72 -4.15
N ALA A 153 3.81 -6.62 -3.20
CA ALA A 153 4.62 -7.81 -3.44
C ALA A 153 3.94 -8.84 -4.35
N PHE A 154 2.62 -8.86 -4.39
CA PHE A 154 1.85 -9.73 -5.28
C PHE A 154 1.35 -9.01 -6.54
N LEU A 155 0.49 -8.00 -6.41
CA LEU A 155 -0.27 -7.44 -7.53
C LEU A 155 0.60 -6.53 -8.39
N THR A 156 1.11 -5.44 -7.80
CA THR A 156 1.96 -4.47 -8.49
C THR A 156 3.22 -5.13 -9.03
N ALA A 157 3.87 -6.02 -8.26
CA ALA A 157 5.07 -6.73 -8.69
C ALA A 157 4.87 -7.64 -9.92
N ARG A 158 3.66 -8.15 -10.15
CA ARG A 158 3.31 -8.90 -11.36
C ARG A 158 2.97 -7.97 -12.51
N TRP A 159 2.14 -6.97 -12.28
CA TRP A 159 1.69 -6.05 -13.32
C TRP A 159 2.81 -5.17 -13.87
N GLN A 160 3.77 -4.77 -13.03
CA GLN A 160 4.89 -3.94 -13.50
C GLN A 160 5.80 -4.67 -14.49
N LYS A 161 5.85 -6.01 -14.47
CA LYS A 161 6.59 -6.81 -15.47
C LYS A 161 5.95 -6.71 -16.86
N ARG A 162 4.64 -6.48 -16.94
CA ARG A 162 3.88 -6.47 -18.19
C ARG A 162 3.62 -5.06 -18.70
N PHE A 163 3.33 -4.12 -17.81
CA PHE A 163 2.87 -2.79 -18.16
C PHE A 163 3.86 -1.68 -17.78
N GLY A 164 4.99 -2.05 -17.18
CA GLY A 164 5.91 -1.09 -16.57
C GLY A 164 5.41 -0.59 -15.20
N PRO A 165 6.31 0.00 -14.41
CA PRO A 165 6.06 0.32 -13.01
C PRO A 165 5.01 1.42 -12.84
N VAL A 166 5.05 2.49 -13.65
CA VAL A 166 4.10 3.61 -13.52
C VAL A 166 2.68 3.16 -13.84
N PHE A 167 2.45 2.52 -14.98
CA PHE A 167 1.11 2.08 -15.35
C PHE A 167 0.56 1.03 -14.38
N ALA A 168 1.41 0.11 -13.91
CA ALA A 168 1.01 -0.84 -12.86
C ALA A 168 0.59 -0.13 -11.57
N SER A 169 1.34 0.87 -11.09
CA SER A 169 0.95 1.67 -9.92
C SER A 169 -0.37 2.41 -10.14
N LEU A 170 -0.58 3.02 -11.32
CA LEU A 170 -1.80 3.74 -11.66
C LEU A 170 -3.02 2.82 -11.77
N MET A 171 -2.85 1.58 -12.23
CA MET A 171 -3.92 0.58 -12.22
C MET A 171 -4.27 0.12 -10.81
N VAL A 172 -3.26 -0.06 -9.94
CA VAL A 172 -3.46 -0.54 -8.56
C VAL A 172 -4.03 0.56 -7.66
N ALA A 173 -3.69 1.83 -7.88
CA ALA A 173 -4.15 2.95 -7.05
C ALA A 173 -5.66 3.01 -6.81
N PRO A 174 -6.54 3.06 -7.84
CA PRO A 174 -7.97 3.09 -7.61
C PRO A 174 -8.49 1.79 -6.98
N LEU A 175 -7.87 0.64 -7.27
CA LEU A 175 -8.27 -0.64 -6.66
C LEU A 175 -7.94 -0.68 -5.16
N PHE A 176 -6.77 -0.15 -4.80
CA PHE A 176 -6.36 0.05 -3.42
C PHE A 176 -7.31 1.02 -2.70
N GLY A 177 -7.62 2.17 -3.31
CA GLY A 177 -8.58 3.14 -2.76
C GLY A 177 -9.97 2.54 -2.53
N LEU A 178 -10.50 1.79 -3.50
CA LEU A 178 -11.77 1.07 -3.38
C LEU A 178 -11.77 -0.01 -2.28
N GLY A 179 -10.60 -0.50 -1.85
CA GLY A 179 -10.50 -1.41 -0.72
C GLY A 179 -11.05 -0.83 0.59
N HIS A 180 -11.08 0.50 0.70
CA HIS A 180 -11.58 1.23 1.86
C HIS A 180 -13.10 1.43 1.82
N PHE A 181 -13.79 0.97 0.77
CA PHE A 181 -15.19 1.30 0.55
C PHE A 181 -16.14 0.94 1.71
N PRO A 182 -16.01 -0.23 2.39
CA PRO A 182 -16.87 -0.53 3.54
C PRO A 182 -16.71 0.46 4.71
N LEU A 183 -15.53 1.07 4.86
CA LEU A 183 -15.24 2.00 5.95
C LEU A 183 -16.02 3.31 5.82
N LEU A 184 -16.49 3.69 4.61
CA LEU A 184 -17.32 4.89 4.43
C LEU A 184 -18.64 4.81 5.23
N PHE A 185 -19.10 3.60 5.55
CA PHE A 185 -20.36 3.38 6.24
C PHE A 185 -20.20 3.19 7.75
N ILE A 186 -18.96 3.24 8.27
CA ILE A 186 -18.65 2.99 9.68
C ILE A 186 -18.13 4.29 10.30
N SER A 187 -18.76 4.72 11.40
CA SER A 187 -18.28 5.84 12.22
C SER A 187 -16.87 5.57 12.72
N GLY A 188 -15.93 6.49 12.51
CA GLY A 188 -14.51 6.23 12.83
C GLY A 188 -13.81 5.30 11.84
N GLY A 189 -14.43 4.95 10.71
CA GLY A 189 -13.86 4.08 9.69
C GLY A 189 -12.89 4.79 8.75
N ILE A 190 -13.30 5.96 8.22
CA ILE A 190 -12.47 6.83 7.36
C ILE A 190 -12.09 8.12 8.09
N THR A 191 -12.98 8.64 8.93
CA THR A 191 -12.81 9.92 9.63
C THR A 191 -12.88 9.73 11.13
N ASP A 192 -11.91 10.27 11.87
CA ASP A 192 -11.88 10.18 13.33
C ASP A 192 -12.98 11.02 14.02
N SER A 193 -13.69 11.87 13.28
CA SER A 193 -14.76 12.76 13.76
C SER A 193 -16.19 12.19 13.67
N GLY A 194 -16.34 10.92 13.27
CA GLY A 194 -17.66 10.25 13.23
C GLY A 194 -17.99 9.63 11.88
N ARG A 195 -19.27 9.64 11.50
CA ARG A 195 -19.72 9.20 10.17
C ARG A 195 -19.50 10.30 9.14
N LEU A 196 -19.06 9.90 7.96
CA LEU A 196 -18.92 10.79 6.83
C LEU A 196 -20.30 11.33 6.39
N ALA A 197 -20.44 12.65 6.27
CA ALA A 197 -21.67 13.25 5.77
C ALA A 197 -21.83 12.98 4.26
N ALA A 198 -23.08 12.86 3.79
CA ALA A 198 -23.36 12.55 2.39
C ALA A 198 -22.76 13.59 1.41
N SER A 199 -22.66 14.85 1.82
CA SER A 199 -22.05 15.93 1.05
C SER A 199 -20.52 15.79 0.91
N GLU A 200 -19.87 15.09 1.83
CA GLU A 200 -18.42 14.89 1.86
C GLU A 200 -17.99 13.66 1.04
N VAL A 201 -18.93 12.75 0.72
CA VAL A 201 -18.65 11.51 -0.02
C VAL A 201 -17.91 11.74 -1.34
N PRO A 202 -18.32 12.68 -2.23
CA PRO A 202 -17.61 12.89 -3.50
C PRO A 202 -16.15 13.30 -3.31
N GLU A 203 -15.88 14.18 -2.33
CA GLU A 203 -14.53 14.63 -1.99
C GLU A 203 -13.68 13.48 -1.47
N TYR A 204 -14.22 12.67 -0.55
CA TYR A 204 -13.50 11.53 0.00
C TYR A 204 -13.26 10.41 -1.02
N VAL A 205 -14.19 10.19 -1.95
CA VAL A 205 -13.98 9.26 -3.05
C VAL A 205 -12.85 9.76 -3.96
N PHE A 206 -12.85 11.04 -4.34
CA PHE A 206 -11.74 11.62 -5.09
C PHE A 206 -10.41 11.46 -4.33
N TYR A 207 -10.43 11.73 -3.04
CA TYR A 207 -9.27 11.58 -2.19
C TYR A 207 -8.72 10.15 -2.17
N LEU A 208 -9.57 9.16 -1.86
CA LEU A 208 -9.15 7.76 -1.79
C LEU A 208 -8.69 7.20 -3.14
N LEU A 209 -9.38 7.56 -4.23
CA LEU A 209 -9.09 7.00 -5.56
C LEU A 209 -7.95 7.69 -6.29
N ILE A 210 -7.65 8.95 -5.93
CA ILE A 210 -6.68 9.77 -6.66
C ILE A 210 -5.65 10.38 -5.70
N LEU A 211 -6.05 11.34 -4.86
CA LEU A 211 -5.09 12.18 -4.12
C LEU A 211 -4.22 11.39 -3.13
N PHE A 212 -4.79 10.38 -2.49
CA PHE A 212 -4.09 9.46 -1.60
C PHE A 212 -3.43 8.31 -2.36
N SER A 213 -4.22 7.52 -3.08
CA SER A 213 -3.75 6.23 -3.58
C SER A 213 -2.74 6.35 -4.71
N VAL A 214 -2.87 7.31 -5.64
CA VAL A 214 -1.94 7.44 -6.77
C VAL A 214 -0.52 7.79 -6.28
N PRO A 215 -0.31 8.85 -5.49
CA PRO A 215 1.02 9.17 -4.98
C PRO A 215 1.62 8.05 -4.13
N VAL A 216 0.82 7.48 -3.22
CA VAL A 216 1.28 6.40 -2.33
C VAL A 216 1.72 5.17 -3.13
N ARG A 217 0.95 4.74 -4.15
CA ARG A 217 1.34 3.59 -4.97
C ARG A 217 2.58 3.86 -5.80
N LEU A 218 2.76 5.07 -6.34
CA LEU A 218 3.98 5.43 -7.07
C LEU A 218 5.22 5.41 -6.17
N ILE A 219 5.13 6.01 -4.98
CA ILE A 219 6.24 6.08 -4.02
C ILE A 219 6.58 4.70 -3.46
N VAL A 220 5.58 3.91 -3.06
CA VAL A 220 5.79 2.54 -2.57
C VAL A 220 6.38 1.64 -3.65
N THR A 221 5.92 1.76 -4.91
CA THR A 221 6.52 1.03 -6.03
C THR A 221 7.97 1.42 -6.24
N TRP A 222 8.29 2.71 -6.18
CA TRP A 222 9.66 3.20 -6.29
C TRP A 222 10.56 2.67 -5.18
N LEU A 223 10.12 2.75 -3.92
CA LEU A 223 10.87 2.23 -2.78
C LEU A 223 11.04 0.72 -2.87
N PHE A 224 9.98 -0.03 -3.22
CA PHE A 224 10.04 -1.48 -3.39
C PHE A 224 11.09 -1.88 -4.43
N ASN A 225 11.06 -1.25 -5.60
CA ASN A 225 12.00 -1.56 -6.67
C ASN A 225 13.43 -1.15 -6.33
N SER A 226 13.62 0.01 -5.69
CA SER A 226 14.95 0.54 -5.33
C SER A 226 15.61 -0.22 -4.17
N THR A 227 14.83 -0.94 -3.37
CA THR A 227 15.30 -1.76 -2.24
C THR A 227 15.49 -3.23 -2.61
N GLY A 228 15.40 -3.61 -3.89
CA GLY A 228 15.50 -5.01 -4.32
C GLY A 228 14.29 -5.85 -3.90
N GLY A 229 13.16 -5.21 -3.63
CA GLY A 229 11.91 -5.85 -3.25
C GLY A 229 11.74 -6.08 -1.74
N SER A 230 12.25 -5.17 -0.91
CA SER A 230 12.12 -5.25 0.55
C SER A 230 10.69 -4.98 1.00
N LEU A 231 10.02 -6.02 1.49
CA LEU A 231 8.69 -5.86 2.06
C LEU A 231 8.70 -5.17 3.43
N PRO A 232 9.67 -5.40 4.34
CA PRO A 232 9.72 -4.68 5.61
C PRO A 232 9.89 -3.17 5.45
N VAL A 233 10.74 -2.69 4.53
CA VAL A 233 10.93 -1.24 4.33
C VAL A 233 9.68 -0.61 3.71
N VAL A 234 9.00 -1.33 2.81
CA VAL A 234 7.68 -0.91 2.29
C VAL A 234 6.64 -0.83 3.39
N ALA A 235 6.59 -1.81 4.29
CA ALA A 235 5.66 -1.82 5.42
C ALA A 235 5.92 -0.64 6.36
N LEU A 236 7.18 -0.33 6.66
CA LEU A 236 7.56 0.84 7.46
C LEU A 236 7.12 2.15 6.79
N LEU A 237 7.33 2.29 5.47
CA LEU A 237 6.93 3.48 4.73
C LEU A 237 5.40 3.67 4.73
N HIS A 238 4.64 2.61 4.45
CA HIS A 238 3.18 2.66 4.49
C HIS A 238 2.70 3.00 5.90
N ALA A 239 3.20 2.32 6.93
CA ALA A 239 2.87 2.62 8.32
C ALA A 239 3.24 4.05 8.73
N SER A 240 4.31 4.62 8.18
CA SER A 240 4.69 6.02 8.39
C SER A 240 3.64 6.98 7.84
N PHE A 241 3.07 6.70 6.66
CA PHE A 241 1.95 7.48 6.12
C PHE A 241 0.73 7.42 7.04
N ASP A 242 0.31 6.22 7.42
CA ASP A 242 -0.87 6.00 8.27
C ASP A 242 -0.70 6.62 9.66
N THR A 243 0.47 6.43 10.26
CA THR A 243 0.78 6.98 11.59
C THR A 243 0.77 8.51 11.54
N THR A 244 1.41 9.11 10.54
CA THR A 244 1.47 10.57 10.39
C THR A 244 0.08 11.17 10.13
N ALA A 245 -0.77 10.47 9.38
CA ALA A 245 -2.13 10.91 9.06
C ALA A 245 -3.16 10.64 10.18
N SER A 246 -2.82 9.87 11.21
CA SER A 246 -3.75 9.55 12.30
C SER A 246 -4.13 10.79 13.12
N ALA A 247 -5.38 10.89 13.59
CA ALA A 247 -5.76 12.01 14.47
C ALA A 247 -4.90 12.11 15.72
N ALA A 248 -4.48 10.98 16.30
CA ALA A 248 -3.63 10.97 17.49
C ALA A 248 -2.31 11.72 17.25
N ILE A 249 -1.69 11.56 16.07
CA ILE A 249 -0.44 12.25 15.74
C ILE A 249 -0.71 13.68 15.29
N LEU A 250 -1.70 13.90 14.43
CA LEU A 250 -2.03 15.23 13.92
C LEU A 250 -2.41 16.20 15.06
N THR A 251 -3.40 15.84 15.87
CA THR A 251 -3.88 16.70 16.98
C THR A 251 -2.82 16.86 18.08
N GLY A 252 -2.06 15.79 18.35
CA GLY A 252 -1.06 15.77 19.40
C GLY A 252 0.18 16.60 19.07
N PHE A 253 0.61 16.64 17.81
CA PHE A 253 1.96 17.13 17.47
C PHE A 253 2.00 18.17 16.36
N TYR A 254 0.96 18.27 15.53
CA TYR A 254 0.88 19.24 14.44
C TYR A 254 -0.32 20.17 14.66
N PRO A 255 -0.30 21.02 15.71
CA PRO A 255 -1.43 21.88 16.03
C PRO A 255 -1.79 22.76 14.84
N ASP A 256 -3.09 22.81 14.54
CA ASP A 256 -3.68 23.59 13.44
C ASP A 256 -3.22 23.20 12.03
N VAL A 257 -2.38 22.17 11.87
CA VAL A 257 -1.95 21.66 10.55
C VAL A 257 -3.00 20.71 9.98
N ASP A 258 -3.49 21.05 8.79
CA ASP A 258 -4.37 20.17 8.02
C ASP A 258 -3.59 18.94 7.53
N GLY A 259 -3.99 17.75 7.98
CA GLY A 259 -3.38 16.48 7.57
C GLY A 259 -3.44 16.23 6.07
N ARG A 260 -4.37 16.88 5.34
CA ARG A 260 -4.46 16.80 3.87
C ARG A 260 -3.18 17.27 3.19
N LEU A 261 -2.42 18.17 3.82
CA LEU A 261 -1.12 18.65 3.32
C LEU A 261 -0.11 17.52 3.11
N LEU A 262 -0.20 16.43 3.88
CA LEU A 262 0.64 15.26 3.67
C LEU A 262 0.44 14.70 2.26
N TYR A 263 -0.81 14.54 1.80
CA TYR A 263 -1.12 13.91 0.52
C TYR A 263 -0.80 14.81 -0.67
N PHE A 264 -0.96 16.12 -0.53
CA PHE A 264 -0.43 17.07 -1.51
C PHE A 264 1.10 16.99 -1.58
N GLY A 265 1.78 16.92 -0.44
CA GLY A 265 3.21 16.69 -0.37
C GLY A 265 3.62 15.38 -1.05
N LEU A 266 2.89 14.29 -0.81
CA LEU A 266 3.16 13.00 -1.43
C LEU A 266 2.96 13.07 -2.94
N ALA A 267 1.96 13.79 -3.42
CA ALA A 267 1.77 14.02 -4.86
C ALA A 267 2.98 14.75 -5.48
N ILE A 268 3.50 15.78 -4.82
CA ILE A 268 4.72 16.49 -5.25
C ILE A 268 5.92 15.53 -5.26
N VAL A 269 6.11 14.73 -4.20
CA VAL A 269 7.19 13.73 -4.13
C VAL A 269 7.04 12.70 -5.23
N ALA A 270 5.84 12.19 -5.50
CA ALA A 270 5.58 11.22 -6.55
C ALA A 270 5.93 11.79 -7.94
N ILE A 271 5.57 13.05 -8.22
CA ILE A 271 5.97 13.76 -9.45
C ILE A 271 7.49 13.89 -9.52
N GLY A 272 8.14 14.31 -8.43
CA GLY A 272 9.60 14.40 -8.37
C GLY A 272 10.29 13.06 -8.64
N VAL A 273 9.79 11.96 -8.04
CA VAL A 273 10.27 10.60 -8.27
C VAL A 273 10.06 10.18 -9.73
N LEU A 274 8.91 10.49 -10.33
CA LEU A 274 8.65 10.22 -11.75
C LEU A 274 9.67 10.93 -12.65
N VAL A 275 9.95 12.21 -12.39
CA VAL A 275 10.92 13.01 -13.14
C VAL A 275 12.34 12.45 -12.97
N ILE A 276 12.78 12.26 -11.72
CA ILE A 276 14.15 11.80 -11.40
C ILE A 276 14.41 10.39 -11.96
N THR A 277 13.41 9.50 -11.87
CA THR A 277 13.53 8.12 -12.37
C THR A 277 13.19 7.99 -13.85
N ARG A 278 12.77 9.08 -14.52
CA ARG A 278 12.29 9.08 -15.91
C ARG A 278 11.19 8.02 -16.13
N GLY A 279 10.26 7.93 -15.19
CA GLY A 279 9.16 6.95 -15.20
C GLY A 279 9.58 5.52 -14.92
N ARG A 280 10.83 5.24 -14.52
CA ARG A 280 11.27 3.88 -14.17
C ARG A 280 10.94 3.48 -12.75
N LEU A 281 10.68 4.41 -11.83
CA LEU A 281 10.39 4.13 -10.40
C LEU A 281 11.35 3.06 -9.83
N GLY A 282 12.65 3.19 -10.08
CA GLY A 282 13.67 2.24 -9.61
C GLY A 282 13.62 0.83 -10.23
N TYR A 283 12.67 0.55 -11.13
CA TYR A 283 12.50 -0.76 -11.75
C TYR A 283 13.70 -1.11 -12.64
N ARG A 284 14.26 -2.29 -12.41
CA ARG A 284 15.31 -2.89 -13.22
C ARG A 284 14.77 -4.21 -13.75
N GLU A 285 14.60 -4.28 -15.06
CA GLU A 285 14.21 -5.51 -15.73
C GLU A 285 15.34 -6.53 -15.54
N THR A 286 15.04 -7.68 -14.94
CA THR A 286 16.05 -8.71 -14.74
C THR A 286 16.47 -9.22 -16.13
N ALA A 287 17.72 -8.98 -16.51
CA ALA A 287 18.31 -9.30 -17.83
C ALA A 287 18.31 -10.80 -18.23
N LEU A 288 17.64 -11.67 -17.46
CA LEU A 288 17.56 -13.11 -17.72
C LEU A 288 16.48 -13.49 -18.75
N ALA A 289 15.62 -12.55 -19.18
CA ALA A 289 14.58 -12.82 -20.18
C ALA A 289 15.00 -12.50 -21.63
N SER A 290 16.20 -11.95 -21.84
CA SER A 290 16.70 -11.48 -23.14
C SER A 290 17.97 -12.20 -23.60
N ALA A 291 18.17 -13.46 -23.21
CA ALA A 291 19.04 -14.33 -23.99
C ALA A 291 18.26 -14.70 -25.27
N PRO A 292 18.68 -14.27 -26.47
CA PRO A 292 18.06 -14.77 -27.69
C PRO A 292 18.23 -16.29 -27.68
N VAL A 293 17.11 -17.01 -27.81
CA VAL A 293 17.14 -18.44 -28.11
C VAL A 293 17.91 -18.55 -29.43
N GLY A 294 19.17 -19.00 -29.36
CA GLY A 294 19.94 -19.32 -30.55
C GLY A 294 19.20 -20.45 -31.26
N ILE A 295 18.50 -20.11 -32.34
CA ILE A 295 17.94 -21.12 -33.25
C ILE A 295 19.15 -21.90 -33.78
N PRO A 296 19.26 -23.21 -33.51
CA PRO A 296 20.35 -24.00 -34.07
C PRO A 296 20.24 -23.93 -35.60
N VAL A 297 21.25 -23.38 -36.26
CA VAL A 297 21.35 -23.44 -37.72
C VAL A 297 21.51 -24.93 -38.08
N PRO A 298 20.60 -25.53 -38.88
CA PRO A 298 20.77 -26.91 -39.30
C PRO A 298 22.07 -27.06 -40.09
N ALA A 299 22.86 -28.08 -39.75
CA ALA A 299 24.05 -28.41 -40.53
C ALA A 299 23.66 -28.70 -41.99
N PRO A 300 24.42 -28.22 -42.99
CA PRO A 300 24.15 -28.52 -44.39
C PRO A 300 24.11 -30.04 -44.60
N VAL A 301 23.00 -30.54 -45.16
CA VAL A 301 22.89 -31.93 -45.59
C VAL A 301 23.81 -32.09 -46.82
N PRO A 302 24.79 -33.00 -46.80
CA PRO A 302 25.59 -33.28 -47.99
C PRO A 302 24.68 -33.86 -49.07
N LEU A 303 24.60 -33.18 -50.22
CA LEU A 303 23.99 -33.75 -51.41
C LEU A 303 24.89 -34.89 -51.90
N ARG A 304 24.34 -36.12 -51.92
CA ARG A 304 24.89 -37.24 -52.67
C ARG A 304 24.21 -37.32 -54.02
#